data_AF-Q84EC5-F1
#
_entry.id   AF-Q84EC5-F1
#
_cell.length_a   1.000
_cell.length_b   1.000
_cell.length_c   1.000
_cell.angle_alpha   90.00
_cell.angle_beta   90.00
_cell.angle_gamma   90.00
#
_symmetry.space_group_name_H-M   'P 1'
#
loop_
_entity.id
_entity.type
_entity.pdbx_description
1 polymer ?
#
loop_
_entity_poly.entity_id
_entity_poly.type
_entity_poly.pdbx_seq_one_letter_code
_entity_poly.pdbx_strand_id
1 'polypeptide(L)' 'MQLVIGDEISAMTIQGDNVTGNVTAILENTVILFCGLNNHVVSKKELKKQGYKFKKVVKGTKSIVVSSNRNLKE' A
#
# COMPACT_ATOMS: atom_id res chain seq x y z
N MET A 1 2.47 15.57 4.80
CA MET A 1 1.98 14.81 5.99
C MET A 1 2.31 13.34 5.78
N GLN A 2 2.87 12.62 6.76
CA GLN A 2 3.16 11.18 6.60
C GLN A 2 1.90 10.40 6.95
N LEU A 3 1.43 9.58 6.01
CA LEU A 3 0.17 8.85 6.13
C LEU A 3 0.44 7.49 6.78
N VAL A 4 -0.23 7.22 7.90
CA VAL A 4 -0.12 5.96 8.66
C VAL A 4 -1.47 5.25 8.72
N ILE A 5 -1.44 3.96 9.07
CA ILE A 5 -2.65 3.16 9.29
C ILE A 5 -3.35 3.70 10.54
N GLY A 6 -4.66 3.92 10.45
CA GLY A 6 -5.48 4.52 11.51
C GLY A 6 -5.72 6.03 11.35
N ASP A 7 -5.02 6.71 10.44
CA ASP A 7 -5.29 8.13 10.16
C ASP A 7 -6.62 8.27 9.40
N GLU A 8 -7.44 9.24 9.82
CA GLU A 8 -8.57 9.70 9.04
C GLU A 8 -8.09 10.69 7.97
N ILE A 9 -8.36 10.40 6.71
CA ILE A 9 -8.00 11.29 5.60
C ILE A 9 -9.17 11.46 4.64
N SER A 10 -9.25 12.64 4.02
CA SER A 10 -10.10 12.89 2.87
C SER A 10 -9.28 12.74 1.59
N ALA A 11 -9.74 11.90 0.66
CA ALA A 11 -9.07 11.61 -0.58
C ALA A 11 -10.04 11.45 -1.74
N MET A 12 -9.60 11.85 -2.94
CA MET A 12 -10.38 11.66 -4.16
C MET A 12 -10.16 10.25 -4.69
N THR A 13 -11.26 9.51 -4.88
CA THR A 13 -11.25 8.18 -5.48
C THR A 13 -10.96 8.26 -6.99
N ILE A 14 -10.68 7.12 -7.60
CA ILE A 14 -10.53 7.02 -9.06
C ILE A 14 -11.82 7.38 -9.82
N GLN A 15 -12.97 7.37 -9.15
CA GLN A 15 -14.27 7.73 -9.72
C GLN A 15 -14.55 9.24 -9.66
N GLY A 16 -13.66 10.02 -9.02
CA GLY A 16 -13.82 11.47 -8.84
C GLY A 16 -14.55 11.85 -7.55
N ASP A 17 -15.05 10.87 -6.80
CA ASP A 17 -15.72 11.13 -5.52
C ASP A 17 -14.70 11.44 -4.42
N ASN A 18 -14.98 12.45 -3.60
CA ASN A 18 -14.18 12.78 -2.44
C ASN A 18 -14.70 11.98 -1.24
N VAL A 19 -13.91 11.03 -0.77
CA VAL A 19 -14.26 10.15 0.35
C VAL A 19 -13.41 10.49 1.56
N THR A 20 -14.01 10.45 2.74
CA THR A 20 -13.29 10.61 4.01
C THR A 20 -13.39 9.33 4.79
N GLY A 21 -12.26 8.78 5.22
CA GLY A 21 -12.25 7.53 5.95
C GLY A 21 -10.91 7.23 6.59
N ASN A 22 -10.92 6.17 7.40
CA ASN A 22 -9.75 5.72 8.14
C ASN A 22 -8.89 4.82 7.26
N VAL A 23 -7.59 5.07 7.24
CA VAL A 23 -6.63 4.24 6.52
C VAL A 23 -6.54 2.87 7.19
N THR A 24 -7.07 1.84 6.54
CA THR A 24 -6.99 0.46 7.06
C THR A 24 -5.78 -0.29 6.54
N ALA A 25 -5.36 0.00 5.30
CA ALA A 25 -4.20 -0.64 4.70
C ALA A 25 -3.49 0.25 3.69
N ILE A 26 -2.16 0.18 3.68
CA ILE A 26 -1.30 0.87 2.72
C ILE A 26 -0.60 -0.21 1.89
N LEU A 27 -1.07 -0.44 0.67
CA LEU A 27 -0.50 -1.38 -0.29
C LEU A 27 0.63 -0.71 -1.09
N GLU A 28 1.22 -1.39 -2.07
CA GLU A 28 2.34 -0.84 -2.84
C GLU A 28 1.96 0.43 -3.61
N ASN A 29 0.85 0.38 -4.36
CA ASN A 29 0.36 1.47 -5.22
C ASN A 29 -0.97 2.09 -4.79
N THR A 30 -1.69 1.45 -3.87
CA THR A 30 -3.02 1.86 -3.41
C THR A 30 -3.08 1.96 -1.89
N VAL A 31 -4.12 2.63 -1.42
CA VAL A 31 -4.48 2.77 0.00
C VAL A 31 -5.95 2.40 0.12
N ILE A 32 -6.28 1.62 1.15
CA ILE A 32 -7.65 1.25 1.46
C ILE A 32 -8.13 2.17 2.59
N LEU A 33 -9.26 2.84 2.33
CA LEU A 33 -9.95 3.70 3.28
C LEU A 33 -11.25 3.04 3.68
N PHE A 34 -11.49 2.95 4.98
CA PHE A 34 -12.76 2.51 5.52
C PHE A 34 -13.62 3.72 5.86
N CYS A 35 -14.76 3.80 5.18
CA CYS A 35 -15.75 4.88 5.30
C CYS A 35 -17.04 4.29 5.89
N GLY A 36 -17.04 4.05 7.20
CA GLY A 36 -18.19 3.61 7.99
C GLY A 36 -18.68 2.18 7.71
N LEU A 37 -19.24 1.94 6.51
CA LEU A 37 -19.75 0.64 6.06
C LEU A 37 -19.09 0.16 4.77
N ASN A 38 -18.40 1.04 4.04
CA ASN A 38 -17.80 0.74 2.75
C ASN A 38 -16.28 0.92 2.78
N ASN A 39 -15.59 0.08 2.01
CA ASN A 39 -14.17 0.23 1.74
C ASN A 39 -13.96 0.91 0.39
N HIS A 40 -13.14 1.94 0.36
CA HIS A 40 -12.74 2.64 -0.86
C HIS A 40 -11.25 2.44 -1.13
N VAL A 41 -10.92 2.18 -2.39
CA VAL A 41 -9.54 2.03 -2.83
C VAL A 41 -9.11 3.32 -3.51
N VAL A 42 -8.05 3.93 -2.98
CA VAL A 42 -7.49 5.17 -3.49
C VAL A 42 -6.08 4.94 -4.00
N SER A 43 -5.75 5.57 -5.12
CA SER A 43 -4.40 5.50 -5.69
C SER A 43 -3.42 6.36 -4.91
N LYS A 44 -2.24 5.82 -4.58
CA LYS A 44 -1.16 6.61 -3.96
C LYS A 44 -0.74 7.80 -4.82
N LYS A 45 -0.85 7.68 -6.14
CA LYS A 45 -0.54 8.79 -7.06
C LYS A 45 -1.40 10.01 -6.73
N GLU A 46 -2.68 9.82 -6.44
CA GLU A 46 -3.61 10.90 -6.11
C GLU A 46 -3.32 11.47 -4.73
N LEU A 47 -3.09 10.60 -3.75
CA LEU A 47 -2.69 11.02 -2.40
C LEU A 47 -1.35 11.78 -2.39
N LYS A 48 -0.38 11.42 -3.25
CA LYS A 48 0.86 12.18 -3.41
C LYS A 48 0.62 13.58 -3.96
N LYS A 49 -0.31 13.75 -4.92
CA LYS A 49 -0.69 15.08 -5.42
C LYS A 49 -1.31 15.94 -4.32
N GLN A 50 -2.07 15.32 -3.41
CA GLN A 50 -2.64 15.99 -2.24
C GLN A 50 -1.60 16.30 -1.13
N GLY A 51 -0.34 15.89 -1.29
CA GLY A 51 0.75 16.19 -0.34
C GLY A 51 0.99 15.10 0.73
N TYR A 52 0.33 13.94 0.60
CA TYR A 52 0.60 12.80 1.47
C TYR A 52 1.91 12.10 1.07
N LYS A 53 2.72 11.79 2.09
CA LYS A 53 3.97 11.05 1.95
C LYS A 53 3.80 9.65 2.55
N PHE A 54 4.27 8.64 1.82
CA PHE A 54 4.22 7.25 2.25
C PHE A 54 5.59 6.81 2.76
N LYS A 55 5.63 6.09 3.89
CA LYS A 55 6.84 5.39 4.30
C LYS A 55 7.08 4.25 3.32
N LYS A 56 8.29 4.14 2.77
CA LYS A 56 8.64 3.09 1.80
C LYS A 56 8.48 1.74 2.50
N VAL A 57 7.60 0.88 2.00
CA VAL A 57 7.51 -0.50 2.49
C VAL A 57 8.81 -1.16 2.07
N VAL A 58 9.68 -1.44 3.05
CA VAL A 58 10.93 -2.13 2.81
C VAL A 58 10.56 -3.59 2.56
N LYS A 59 10.29 -3.94 1.30
CA LYS A 59 10.06 -5.32 0.88
C LYS A 59 11.40 -6.04 1.09
N GLY A 60 11.56 -6.68 2.24
CA GLY A 60 12.74 -7.48 2.53
C GLY A 60 12.90 -8.49 1.40
N THR A 61 13.95 -8.36 0.60
CA THR A 61 14.31 -9.28 -0.47
C THR A 61 14.63 -10.62 0.19
N LYS A 62 13.63 -11.48 0.36
CA LYS A 62 13.86 -12.89 0.69
C LYS A 62 14.36 -13.57 -0.59
N SER A 63 15.65 -13.41 -0.88
CA SER A 63 16.32 -14.17 -1.92
C SER A 63 16.39 -15.63 -1.47
N ILE A 64 15.65 -16.51 -2.14
CA ILE A 64 15.79 -17.96 -1.95
C ILE A 64 17.03 -18.37 -2.76
N VAL A 65 18.13 -18.63 -2.05
CA VAL A 65 19.33 -19.22 -2.65
C VAL A 65 19.13 -20.73 -2.73
N VAL A 66 19.03 -21.27 -3.95
CA VAL A 66 19.05 -22.71 -4.20
C VAL A 66 20.43 -23.09 -4.74
N SER A 67 21.22 -23.80 -3.94
CA SER A 67 22.45 -24.43 -4.40
C SER A 67 22.15 -25.87 -4.83
N SER A 68 22.34 -26.17 -6.12
CA SER A 68 22.22 -27.53 -6.64
C SER A 68 23.40 -28.39 -6.21
N ASN A 69 23.21 -29.32 -5.26
CA ASN A 69 24.19 -30.36 -4.97
C ASN A 69 24.07 -31.49 -6.01
N ARG A 70 24.81 -31.41 -7.12
CA ARG A 70 25.08 -32.58 -7.97
C ARG A 70 26.16 -33.42 -7.31
N ASN A 71 25.75 -34.41 -6.53
CA ASN A 71 26.61 -35.55 -6.17
C ASN A 71 25.85 -36.85 -6.49
N LEU A 72 25.72 -37.14 -7.78
CA LEU A 72 25.46 -38.49 -8.25
C LEU A 72 26.81 -39.03 -8.73
N LYS A 73 27.41 -39.86 -7.88
CA LYS A 73 28.58 -40.68 -8.24
C LYS A 73 28.17 -41.70 -9.30
N GLU A 74 29.18 -42.02 -10.12
CA GLU A 74 29.21 -42.85 -11.34
C GLU A 74 28.36 -44.12 -11.34
#